data_AF-A0A968T6N4-F1
#
_entry.id   AF-A0A968T6N4-F1
#
_cell.length_a   1.000
_cell.length_b   1.000
_cell.length_c   1.000
_cell.angle_alpha   90.00
_cell.angle_beta   90.00
_cell.angle_gamma   90.00
#
_symmetry.space_group_name_H-M   'P 1'
#
loop_
_entity.id
_entity.type
_entity.pdbx_description
1 polymer ?
#
loop_
_entity_poly.entity_id
_entity_poly.type
_entity_poly.pdbx_seq_one_letter_code
_entity_poly.pdbx_strand_id
1 'polypeptide(L)'
;MLKTSLLRNERKNYAQKLLLIMKIATFFLLVVTFHLAAEGYSQDARISLSFKSGTIHEILEAIETQTDYKIFYKTNQLDVKKQVFIAKSDATVSSILSETFKNTDLSFLLVDKVIVITPTEYIQQQKVTGTVTDASNGEPIPGVNITVQGTTTGTISDIDGKYSIEVSDANAILVFFVCGVCF
;
A
#
# COMPACT_ATOMS: atom_id res chain seq x y z
N MET A 1 -6.33 2.19 76.70
CA MET A 1 -5.30 2.56 75.69
C MET A 1 -4.94 1.44 74.70
N LEU A 2 -4.96 0.16 75.08
CA LEU A 2 -4.54 -0.96 74.20
C LEU A 2 -5.56 -1.39 73.12
N LYS A 3 -6.87 -1.29 73.35
CA LYS A 3 -7.88 -1.67 72.34
C LYS A 3 -7.87 -0.77 71.10
N THR A 4 -7.54 0.50 71.27
CA THR A 4 -7.51 1.50 70.18
C THR A 4 -6.29 1.34 69.27
N SER A 5 -5.15 0.86 69.77
CA SER A 5 -3.96 0.58 68.95
C SER A 5 -4.12 -0.71 68.13
N LEU A 6 -4.77 -1.74 68.66
CA LEU A 6 -5.05 -2.99 67.96
C LEU A 6 -6.00 -2.78 66.77
N LEU A 7 -7.10 -2.05 66.97
CA LEU A 7 -8.04 -1.73 65.88
C LEU A 7 -7.40 -0.87 64.78
N ARG A 8 -6.40 -0.02 65.13
CA ARG A 8 -5.64 0.78 64.16
C ARG A 8 -4.70 -0.09 63.32
N ASN A 9 -4.08 -1.11 63.93
CA ASN A 9 -3.17 -2.03 63.23
C ASN A 9 -3.91 -2.94 62.25
N GLU A 10 -5.07 -3.48 62.67
CA GLU A 10 -5.95 -4.26 61.81
C GLU A 10 -6.38 -3.46 60.58
N ARG A 11 -6.92 -2.24 60.76
CA ARG A 11 -7.32 -1.38 59.62
C ARG A 11 -6.17 -1.04 58.68
N LYS A 12 -4.94 -0.84 59.20
CA LYS A 12 -3.74 -0.58 58.39
C LYS A 12 -3.37 -1.80 57.53
N ASN A 13 -3.48 -3.01 58.07
CA ASN A 13 -3.26 -4.26 57.35
C ASN A 13 -4.31 -4.47 56.24
N TYR A 14 -5.59 -4.14 56.48
CA TYR A 14 -6.63 -4.20 55.45
C TYR A 14 -6.41 -3.17 54.34
N ALA A 15 -6.05 -1.92 54.68
CA ALA A 15 -5.76 -0.90 53.68
C ALA A 15 -4.54 -1.27 52.81
N GLN A 16 -3.49 -1.86 53.41
CA GLN A 16 -2.32 -2.35 52.68
C GLN A 16 -2.67 -3.52 51.76
N LYS A 17 -3.51 -4.47 52.21
CA LYS A 17 -4.02 -5.56 51.37
C LYS A 17 -4.86 -5.04 50.21
N LEU A 18 -5.73 -4.06 50.44
CA LEU A 18 -6.54 -3.44 49.39
C LEU A 18 -5.66 -2.71 48.36
N LEU A 19 -4.65 -1.96 48.81
CA LEU A 19 -3.69 -1.31 47.90
C LEU A 19 -2.85 -2.32 47.08
N LEU A 20 -2.50 -3.47 47.67
CA LEU A 20 -1.80 -4.54 46.97
C LEU A 20 -2.69 -5.17 45.89
N ILE A 21 -3.96 -5.45 46.20
CA ILE A 21 -4.94 -5.99 45.24
C ILE A 21 -5.17 -4.99 44.09
N MET A 22 -5.31 -3.70 44.38
CA MET A 22 -5.48 -2.68 43.35
C MET A 22 -4.27 -2.58 42.40
N LYS A 23 -3.04 -2.71 42.92
CA LYS A 23 -1.81 -2.73 42.13
C LYS A 23 -1.69 -3.97 41.25
N ILE A 24 -2.06 -5.14 41.78
CA ILE A 24 -2.06 -6.40 41.03
C ILE A 24 -3.12 -6.35 39.91
N ALA A 25 -4.31 -5.84 40.20
CA ALA A 25 -5.39 -5.69 39.22
C ALA A 25 -5.00 -4.73 38.08
N THR A 26 -4.35 -3.60 38.39
CA THR A 26 -3.85 -2.67 37.37
C THR A 26 -2.71 -3.27 36.54
N PHE A 27 -1.82 -4.08 37.14
CA PHE A 27 -0.78 -4.81 36.41
C PHE A 27 -1.38 -5.84 35.44
N PHE A 28 -2.34 -6.65 35.88
CA PHE A 28 -3.03 -7.61 35.01
C PHE A 28 -3.82 -6.93 33.89
N LEU A 29 -4.50 -5.81 34.17
CA LEU A 29 -5.20 -5.03 33.16
C LEU A 29 -4.23 -4.52 32.07
N LEU A 30 -3.05 -4.02 32.48
CA LEU A 30 -2.04 -3.52 31.56
C LEU A 30 -1.46 -4.62 30.66
N VAL A 31 -1.20 -5.81 31.21
CA VAL A 31 -0.73 -6.98 30.44
C VAL A 31 -1.77 -7.43 29.41
N VAL A 32 -3.06 -7.42 29.75
CA VAL A 32 -4.15 -7.78 28.83
C VAL A 32 -4.27 -6.75 27.70
N THR A 33 -4.18 -5.45 28.00
CA THR A 33 -4.22 -4.40 26.97
C THR A 33 -3.01 -4.44 26.03
N PHE A 34 -1.84 -4.88 26.50
CA PHE A 34 -0.66 -5.07 25.65
C PHE A 34 -0.76 -6.31 24.75
N HIS A 35 -1.50 -7.35 25.15
CA HIS A 35 -1.83 -8.47 24.26
C HIS A 35 -2.75 -8.04 23.11
N LEU A 36 -3.67 -7.11 23.37
CA LEU A 36 -4.64 -6.62 22.38
C LEU A 36 -4.08 -5.53 21.45
N ALA A 37 -2.92 -4.94 21.77
CA ALA A 37 -2.28 -3.92 20.95
C ALA A 37 -1.51 -4.47 19.74
N ALA A 38 -1.38 -5.79 19.61
CA ALA A 38 -0.83 -6.45 18.42
C ALA A 38 -1.89 -6.71 17.32
N GLU A 39 -3.17 -6.46 17.64
CA GLU A 39 -4.32 -6.85 16.80
C GLU A 39 -5.12 -5.65 16.25
N GLY A 40 -4.70 -4.43 16.55
CA GLY A 40 -5.31 -3.19 16.05
C GLY A 40 -4.58 -2.65 14.83
N TYR A 41 -5.35 -2.34 13.78
CA TYR A 41 -4.95 -1.82 12.46
C TYR A 41 -4.58 -2.89 11.42
N SER A 42 -5.61 -3.39 10.73
CA SER A 42 -5.53 -4.25 9.54
C SER A 42 -4.77 -5.57 9.78
N GLN A 43 -5.46 -6.54 10.38
CA GLN A 43 -4.95 -7.91 10.46
C GLN A 43 -4.96 -8.55 9.07
N ASP A 44 -3.97 -8.21 8.25
CA ASP A 44 -3.60 -9.02 7.11
C ASP A 44 -3.32 -10.43 7.62
N ALA A 45 -4.24 -11.36 7.34
CA ALA A 45 -4.10 -12.75 7.75
C ALA A 45 -2.71 -13.25 7.32
N ARG A 46 -1.97 -13.82 8.27
CA ARG A 46 -0.70 -14.49 7.99
C ARG A 46 -1.01 -15.91 7.61
N ILE A 47 -0.54 -16.32 6.44
CA ILE A 47 -0.70 -17.69 5.95
C ILE A 47 0.67 -18.24 5.56
N SER A 48 0.81 -19.55 5.69
CA SER A 48 2.00 -20.26 5.28
C SER A 48 1.67 -21.07 4.03
N LEU A 49 2.14 -20.61 2.88
CA LEU A 49 1.92 -21.27 1.60
C LEU A 49 3.24 -21.85 1.08
N SER A 50 3.39 -23.16 1.20
CA SER A 50 4.53 -23.89 0.67
C SER A 50 4.21 -24.43 -0.73
N PHE A 51 4.30 -23.58 -1.76
CA PHE A 51 4.16 -24.02 -3.15
C PHE A 51 5.52 -24.09 -3.85
N LYS A 52 5.91 -25.29 -4.32
CA LYS A 52 7.11 -25.43 -5.17
C LYS A 52 6.86 -24.92 -6.60
N SER A 53 5.62 -25.03 -7.07
CA SER A 53 5.10 -24.49 -8.33
C SER A 53 3.58 -24.59 -8.25
N GLY A 54 2.85 -23.51 -8.50
CA GLY A 54 1.38 -23.50 -8.49
C GLY A 54 0.83 -22.57 -9.56
N THR A 55 -0.39 -22.83 -10.00
CA THR A 55 -1.16 -21.88 -10.81
C THR A 55 -1.69 -20.75 -9.94
N ILE A 56 -1.94 -19.58 -10.55
CA ILE A 56 -2.57 -18.46 -9.83
C ILE A 56 -3.90 -18.91 -9.20
N HIS A 57 -4.65 -19.79 -9.88
CA HIS A 57 -5.90 -20.34 -9.35
C HIS A 57 -5.72 -21.11 -8.03
N GLU A 58 -4.75 -22.03 -7.96
CA GLU A 58 -4.47 -22.82 -6.76
C GLU A 58 -4.02 -21.94 -5.58
N ILE A 59 -3.26 -20.87 -5.88
CA ILE A 59 -2.82 -19.92 -4.85
C ILE A 59 -4.03 -19.13 -4.30
N LEU A 60 -4.92 -18.65 -5.17
CA LEU A 60 -6.12 -17.93 -4.75
C LEU A 60 -7.08 -18.83 -3.97
N GLU A 61 -7.27 -20.07 -4.40
CA GLU A 61 -8.10 -21.07 -3.70
C GLU A 61 -7.53 -21.41 -2.31
N ALA A 62 -6.20 -21.55 -2.19
CA ALA A 62 -5.56 -21.79 -0.90
C ALA A 62 -5.71 -20.60 0.06
N ILE A 63 -5.68 -19.36 -0.47
CA ILE A 63 -5.94 -18.15 0.32
C ILE A 63 -7.41 -18.16 0.81
N GLU A 64 -8.37 -18.39 -0.08
CA GLU A 64 -9.81 -18.43 0.27
C GLU A 64 -10.16 -19.58 1.22
N THR A 65 -9.41 -20.69 1.20
CA THR A 65 -9.61 -21.83 2.11
C THR A 65 -9.01 -21.59 3.50
N GLN A 66 -7.85 -20.94 3.58
CA GLN A 66 -7.14 -20.71 4.84
C GLN A 66 -7.54 -19.41 5.55
N THR A 67 -8.28 -18.54 4.87
CA THR A 67 -8.65 -17.21 5.39
C THR A 67 -10.13 -16.93 5.15
N ASP A 68 -10.68 -15.96 5.88
CA ASP A 68 -12.04 -15.47 5.64
C ASP A 68 -12.16 -14.51 4.43
N TYR A 69 -11.11 -14.41 3.60
CA TYR A 69 -11.10 -13.47 2.48
C TYR A 69 -11.94 -14.00 1.32
N LYS A 70 -12.79 -13.14 0.75
CA LYS A 70 -13.49 -13.39 -0.52
C LYS A 70 -12.74 -12.76 -1.67
N ILE A 71 -12.43 -13.53 -2.69
CA ILE A 71 -11.66 -13.05 -3.84
C ILE A 71 -12.59 -12.86 -5.04
N PHE A 72 -12.63 -11.65 -5.59
CA PHE A 72 -13.36 -11.35 -6.82
C PHE A 72 -12.37 -10.99 -7.94
N TYR A 73 -12.53 -11.67 -9.07
CA TYR A 73 -11.75 -11.39 -10.29
C TYR A 73 -12.63 -11.62 -11.51
N LYS A 74 -12.35 -10.89 -12.60
CA LYS A 74 -13.02 -11.11 -13.89
C LYS A 74 -12.32 -12.24 -14.63
N THR A 75 -13.02 -13.37 -14.79
CA THR A 75 -12.51 -14.61 -15.44
C THR A 75 -12.01 -14.39 -16.87
N ASN A 76 -12.52 -13.38 -17.57
CA ASN A 76 -12.15 -13.07 -18.96
C ASN A 76 -10.87 -12.23 -19.11
N GLN A 77 -10.23 -11.82 -18.01
CA GLN A 77 -9.05 -10.91 -18.04
C GLN A 77 -7.79 -11.51 -17.40
N LEU A 78 -7.86 -12.71 -16.83
CA LEU A 78 -6.69 -13.40 -16.28
C LEU A 78 -6.25 -14.54 -17.20
N ASP A 79 -5.00 -14.53 -17.63
CA ASP A 79 -4.34 -15.72 -18.17
C ASP A 79 -4.03 -16.68 -17.01
N VAL A 80 -5.04 -17.46 -16.60
CA VAL A 80 -5.04 -18.39 -15.45
C VAL A 80 -3.96 -19.50 -15.56
N LYS A 81 -3.26 -19.57 -16.70
CA LYS A 81 -2.24 -20.60 -17.00
C LYS A 81 -0.79 -20.18 -16.70
N LYS A 82 -0.55 -18.92 -16.28
CA LYS A 82 0.81 -18.47 -15.94
C LYS A 82 1.24 -19.13 -14.63
N GLN A 83 2.30 -19.94 -14.68
CA GLN A 83 2.88 -20.56 -13.50
C GLN A 83 3.67 -19.53 -12.71
N VAL A 84 3.46 -19.48 -11.39
CA VAL A 84 4.20 -18.59 -10.49
C VAL A 84 4.90 -19.44 -9.43
N PHE A 85 6.17 -19.15 -9.21
CA PHE A 85 6.99 -19.79 -8.18
C PHE A 85 6.93 -18.93 -6.92
N ILE A 86 6.38 -19.47 -5.82
CA ILE A 86 6.28 -18.77 -4.54
C ILE A 86 6.74 -19.69 -3.43
N ALA A 87 7.97 -19.49 -2.96
CA ALA A 87 8.51 -20.20 -1.81
C ALA A 87 8.58 -19.26 -0.60
N LYS A 88 7.45 -19.07 0.10
CA LYS A 88 7.40 -18.27 1.34
C LYS A 88 6.59 -18.94 2.44
N SER A 89 7.22 -19.11 3.60
CA SER A 89 6.59 -19.53 4.85
C SER A 89 6.33 -18.31 5.74
N ASP A 90 5.15 -18.24 6.34
CA ASP A 90 4.73 -17.17 7.28
C ASP A 90 4.77 -15.75 6.66
N ALA A 91 3.97 -15.54 5.61
CA ALA A 91 3.82 -14.24 4.95
C ALA A 91 2.38 -13.73 5.06
N THR A 92 2.21 -12.41 5.02
CA THR A 92 0.88 -11.80 4.94
C THR A 92 0.25 -12.05 3.58
N VAL A 93 -1.08 -12.19 3.53
CA VAL A 93 -1.83 -12.33 2.28
C VAL A 93 -1.44 -11.24 1.26
N SER A 94 -1.35 -9.98 1.69
CA SER A 94 -0.91 -8.87 0.84
C SER A 94 0.52 -9.05 0.29
N SER A 95 1.46 -9.55 1.11
CA SER A 95 2.83 -9.82 0.63
C SER A 95 2.84 -10.94 -0.39
N ILE A 96 2.06 -12.00 -0.19
CA ILE A 96 1.98 -13.13 -1.10
C ILE A 96 1.36 -12.68 -2.43
N LEU A 97 0.24 -11.95 -2.38
CA LEU A 97 -0.40 -11.42 -3.58
C LEU A 97 0.52 -10.45 -4.34
N SER A 98 1.19 -9.54 -3.64
CA SER A 98 2.12 -8.59 -4.28
C SER A 98 3.26 -9.28 -5.02
N GLU A 99 3.77 -10.39 -4.47
CA GLU A 99 4.85 -11.16 -5.09
C GLU A 99 4.33 -12.04 -6.23
N THR A 100 3.13 -12.60 -6.07
CA THR A 100 2.43 -13.35 -7.11
C THR A 100 2.23 -12.47 -8.34
N PHE A 101 1.84 -11.22 -8.11
CA PHE A 101 1.47 -10.28 -9.17
C PHE A 101 2.62 -9.42 -9.69
N LYS A 102 3.81 -9.46 -9.06
CA LYS A 102 4.97 -8.62 -9.42
C LYS A 102 5.42 -8.74 -10.89
N ASN A 103 5.20 -9.90 -11.52
CA ASN A 103 5.57 -10.18 -12.92
C ASN A 103 4.34 -10.36 -13.82
N THR A 104 3.19 -9.81 -13.41
CA THR A 104 1.93 -9.87 -14.14
C THR A 104 1.31 -8.49 -14.27
N ASP A 105 0.41 -8.35 -15.24
CA ASP A 105 -0.38 -7.13 -15.46
C ASP A 105 -1.61 -7.10 -14.54
N LEU A 106 -1.45 -7.53 -13.29
CA LEU A 106 -2.51 -7.67 -12.29
C LEU A 106 -2.16 -6.89 -11.03
N SER A 107 -3.15 -6.23 -10.46
CA SER A 107 -3.12 -5.52 -9.20
C SER A 107 -4.26 -6.04 -8.32
N PHE A 108 -4.16 -5.80 -7.02
CA PHE A 108 -5.19 -6.18 -6.08
C PHE A 108 -5.56 -5.00 -5.19
N LEU A 109 -6.84 -4.94 -4.84
CA LEU A 109 -7.39 -4.01 -3.87
C LEU A 109 -7.97 -4.83 -2.73
N LEU A 110 -7.48 -4.60 -1.51
CA LEU A 110 -8.01 -5.19 -0.29
C LEU A 110 -8.97 -4.19 0.35
N VAL A 111 -10.25 -4.54 0.40
CA VAL A 111 -11.30 -3.76 1.04
C VAL A 111 -11.97 -4.66 2.08
N ASP A 112 -11.70 -4.39 3.35
CA ASP A 112 -12.11 -5.22 4.49
C ASP A 112 -11.67 -6.69 4.35
N LYS A 113 -12.61 -7.59 4.05
CA LYS A 113 -12.37 -9.02 3.81
C LYS A 113 -12.54 -9.41 2.34
N VAL A 114 -12.52 -8.44 1.44
CA VAL A 114 -12.70 -8.66 0.00
C VAL A 114 -11.44 -8.26 -0.74
N ILE A 115 -10.91 -9.19 -1.52
CA ILE A 115 -9.78 -8.96 -2.42
C ILE A 115 -10.34 -8.84 -3.83
N VAL A 116 -10.21 -7.67 -4.43
CA VAL A 116 -10.59 -7.43 -5.82
C VAL A 116 -9.34 -7.43 -6.68
N ILE A 117 -9.25 -8.37 -7.62
CA ILE A 117 -8.15 -8.42 -8.58
C ILE A 117 -8.57 -7.64 -9.82
N THR A 118 -7.79 -6.63 -10.15
CA THR A 118 -7.98 -5.80 -11.35
C THR A 118 -6.74 -5.94 -12.22
N PRO A 119 -6.86 -5.92 -13.55
CA PRO A 119 -5.67 -5.71 -14.37
C PRO A 119 -4.99 -4.43 -13.90
N THR A 120 -3.69 -4.51 -13.65
CA THR A 120 -2.85 -3.32 -13.62
C THR A 120 -2.96 -2.79 -15.03
N GLU A 121 -3.79 -1.78 -15.24
CA GLU A 121 -3.49 -0.83 -16.28
C GLU A 121 -2.15 -0.25 -15.85
N TYR A 122 -1.06 -0.89 -16.29
CA TYR A 122 0.15 -0.18 -16.57
C TYR A 122 -0.32 0.85 -17.57
N ILE A 123 -0.68 2.02 -17.05
CA ILE A 123 -0.58 3.23 -17.81
C ILE A 123 0.90 3.27 -18.15
N GLN A 124 1.25 2.63 -19.26
CA GLN A 124 2.61 2.55 -19.73
C GLN A 124 2.91 3.99 -20.12
N GLN A 125 3.50 4.71 -19.17
CA GLN A 125 3.87 6.09 -19.35
C GLN A 125 4.86 6.10 -20.51
N GLN A 126 4.35 6.49 -21.67
CA GLN A 126 5.15 6.63 -22.86
C GLN A 126 5.99 7.87 -22.65
N LYS A 127 7.30 7.67 -22.60
CA LYS A 127 8.24 8.77 -22.53
C LYS A 127 8.30 9.42 -23.91
N VAL A 128 7.67 10.57 -24.06
CA VAL A 128 7.72 11.38 -25.26
C VAL A 128 8.88 12.36 -25.12
N THR A 129 9.79 12.33 -26.09
CA THR A 129 10.94 13.23 -26.15
C THR A 129 10.96 14.00 -27.46
N GLY A 130 11.38 15.24 -27.42
CA GLY A 130 11.56 16.06 -28.62
C GLY A 130 12.41 17.29 -28.33
N THR A 131 12.56 18.14 -29.35
CA THR A 131 13.27 19.41 -29.26
C THR A 131 12.37 20.53 -29.75
N VAL A 132 12.29 21.61 -28.98
CA VAL A 132 11.57 22.82 -29.36
C VAL A 132 12.54 23.78 -30.05
N THR A 133 12.24 24.12 -31.30
CA THR A 133 13.06 25.02 -32.13
C THR A 133 12.21 26.14 -32.72
N ASP A 134 12.81 27.31 -32.93
CA ASP A 134 12.18 28.42 -33.64
C ASP A 134 12.03 28.09 -35.14
N ALA A 135 10.86 28.41 -35.70
CA ALA A 135 10.54 28.12 -37.09
C ALA A 135 11.35 28.93 -38.12
N SER A 136 11.93 30.07 -37.71
CA SER A 136 12.59 31.04 -38.59
C SER A 136 14.08 30.77 -38.74
N ASN A 137 14.75 30.38 -37.65
CA ASN A 137 16.21 30.19 -37.61
C ASN A 137 16.64 28.78 -37.18
N GLY A 138 15.71 27.93 -36.71
CA GLY A 138 16.01 26.57 -36.24
C GLY A 138 16.75 26.51 -34.91
N GLU A 139 16.91 27.63 -34.20
CA GLU A 139 17.59 27.68 -32.91
C GLU A 139 16.72 27.03 -31.82
N PRO A 140 17.32 26.29 -30.87
CA PRO A 140 16.58 25.69 -29.76
C PRO A 140 16.03 26.76 -28.82
N ILE A 141 14.79 26.58 -28.37
CA ILE A 141 14.13 27.51 -27.45
C ILE A 141 14.13 26.91 -26.03
N PRO A 142 14.91 27.48 -25.10
CA PRO A 142 14.89 27.06 -23.70
C PRO A 142 13.70 27.65 -22.94
N GLY A 143 13.25 26.94 -21.91
CA GLY A 143 12.22 27.45 -20.99
C GLY A 143 10.79 27.42 -21.52
N VAL A 144 10.50 26.62 -22.55
CA VAL A 144 9.14 26.39 -23.04
C VAL A 144 8.41 25.45 -22.08
N ASN A 145 7.18 25.79 -21.71
CA ASN A 145 6.34 24.93 -20.89
C ASN A 145 5.55 23.97 -21.79
N ILE A 146 5.63 22.67 -21.50
CA ILE A 146 5.00 21.60 -22.27
C ILE A 146 4.05 20.86 -21.33
N THR A 147 2.75 20.90 -21.61
CA THR A 147 1.72 20.25 -20.78
C THR A 147 0.87 19.29 -21.59
N VAL A 148 0.43 18.20 -20.97
CA VAL A 148 -0.57 17.31 -21.55
C VAL A 148 -1.96 17.89 -21.29
N GLN A 149 -2.71 18.16 -22.37
CA GLN A 149 -4.02 18.80 -22.32
C GLN A 149 -4.99 18.03 -21.39
N GLY A 150 -5.63 18.76 -20.47
CA GLY A 150 -6.59 18.18 -19.53
C GLY A 150 -5.97 17.47 -18.31
N THR A 151 -4.65 17.48 -18.17
CA THR A 151 -3.94 16.93 -16.99
C THR A 151 -3.06 17.99 -16.34
N THR A 152 -2.54 17.68 -15.15
CA THR A 152 -1.51 18.49 -14.47
C THR A 152 -0.09 18.06 -14.82
N THR A 153 0.08 17.12 -15.76
CA THR A 153 1.39 16.62 -16.16
C THR A 153 2.03 17.58 -17.17
N GLY A 154 3.21 18.08 -16.83
CA GLY A 154 3.97 18.98 -17.67
C GLY A 154 5.47 18.90 -17.42
N THR A 155 6.24 19.45 -18.34
CA THR A 155 7.69 19.56 -18.28
C THR A 155 8.12 20.89 -18.89
N ILE A 156 9.41 21.24 -18.75
CA ILE A 156 9.98 22.46 -19.32
C ILE A 156 11.16 22.07 -20.22
N SER A 157 11.33 22.74 -21.36
CA SER A 157 12.48 22.51 -22.23
C SER A 157 13.80 22.96 -21.59
N ASP A 158 14.85 22.17 -21.79
CA ASP A 158 16.20 22.46 -21.29
C ASP A 158 16.93 23.54 -22.13
N ILE A 159 18.21 23.77 -21.84
CA ILE A 159 19.04 24.78 -22.54
C ILE A 159 19.24 24.46 -24.03
N ASP A 160 19.15 23.18 -24.40
CA ASP A 160 19.23 22.70 -25.79
C ASP A 160 17.84 22.62 -26.43
N GLY A 161 16.79 23.12 -25.77
CA GLY A 161 15.40 23.05 -26.21
C GLY A 161 14.79 21.64 -26.12
N LYS A 162 15.48 20.66 -25.54
CA LYS A 162 14.99 19.28 -25.43
C LYS A 162 13.99 19.17 -24.28
N TYR A 163 12.99 18.33 -24.47
CA TYR A 163 12.02 18.02 -23.44
C TYR A 163 11.82 16.51 -23.32
N SER A 164 11.39 16.09 -22.14
CA SER A 164 10.95 14.74 -21.87
C SER A 164 9.73 14.79 -20.96
N ILE A 165 8.65 14.15 -21.39
CA ILE A 165 7.40 14.08 -20.64
C ILE A 165 6.85 12.65 -20.67
N GLU A 166 6.31 12.21 -19.55
CA GLU A 166 5.69 10.91 -19.39
C GLU A 166 4.19 11.01 -19.63
N VAL A 167 3.70 10.31 -20.64
CA VAL A 167 2.33 10.43 -21.12
C VAL A 167 1.59 9.11 -20.95
N SER A 168 0.41 9.20 -20.33
CA SER A 168 -0.42 8.06 -19.95
C SER A 168 -1.34 7.56 -21.08
N ASP A 169 -1.67 8.44 -22.02
CA ASP A 169 -2.59 8.18 -23.14
C ASP A 169 -1.87 8.36 -24.47
N ALA A 170 -1.98 7.37 -25.36
CA ALA A 170 -1.39 7.41 -26.69
C ALA A 170 -1.97 8.52 -27.60
N ASN A 171 -3.18 9.02 -27.30
CA ASN A 171 -3.82 10.11 -28.05
C ASN A 171 -3.71 11.48 -27.36
N ALA A 172 -2.84 11.61 -26.37
CA ALA A 172 -2.66 12.85 -25.63
C ALA A 172 -2.17 13.99 -26.53
N ILE A 173 -2.74 15.19 -26.32
CA ILE A 173 -2.34 16.41 -27.02
C ILE A 173 -1.34 17.16 -26.14
N LEU A 174 -0.16 17.45 -26.67
CA LEU A 174 0.84 18.29 -26.03
C LEU A 174 0.62 19.76 -26.40
N VAL A 175 0.49 20.60 -25.37
CA VAL A 175 0.35 22.06 -25.50
C VAL A 175 1.66 22.70 -25.08
N PHE A 176 2.23 23.51 -25.98
CA PHE A 176 3.46 24.24 -25.77
C PHE A 176 3.13 25.72 -25.57
N PHE A 177 3.62 26.32 -24.48
CA PHE A 177 3.45 27.75 -24.25
C PHE A 177 4.68 28.38 -23.60
N VAL A 178 4.90 29.65 -23.91
CA VAL A 178 5.95 30.48 -23.32
C VAL A 178 5.25 31.68 -22.68
N CYS A 179 5.42 31.84 -21.37
CA CYS A 179 5.00 33.09 -20.73
C CYS A 179 5.99 34.19 -21.10
N GLY A 180 5.55 35.12 -21.94
CA GLY A 180 6.28 36.36 -22.17
C GLY A 180 6.32 37.21 -20.89
N VAL A 181 7.42 37.93 -20.69
CA VAL A 181 7.54 38.91 -19.62
C VAL A 181 6.58 40.06 -19.94
N CYS A 182 5.55 40.26 -19.12
CA CYS A 182 4.73 41.47 -19.16
C CYS A 182 5.61 42.62 -18.64
N PHE A 183 5.99 43.53 -19.53
CA PHE A 183 6.58 44.82 -19.19
C PHE A 183 5.55 45.93 -19.37
#